data_AF-A0A925LXE8-F1
#
_entry.id   AF-A0A925LXE8-F1
#
_cell.length_a   1.000
_cell.length_b   1.000
_cell.length_c   1.000
_cell.angle_alpha   90.00
_cell.angle_beta   90.00
_cell.angle_gamma   90.00
#
_symmetry.space_group_name_H-M   'P 1'
#
loop_
_entity.id
_entity.type
_entity.pdbx_description
1 polymer ?
#
loop_
_entity_poly.entity_id
_entity_poly.type
_entity_poly.pdbx_seq_one_letter_code
_entity_poly.pdbx_strand_id
1 'polypeptide(L)'
;MMTGRMIWFSQLLRNRNTIVLSVLTAVFFTINVCDQASAEDQLITITSPTSGQVIQRIGFDPRNTANAEPGAAAFGQARIEVQGTLPAEMPADTALQYRVVLKDGGQGRPIDWTPITSAALNLQDRAFHFSVIVPAGGWYRLELTTTADSAGPRAVGVVEHFGVGEVFVIAGQSYATNTNEERLRISDPQERVSALNVANSTWAAAHDPQPTPDGSDGGSIWPAVGDSLLQEFHVPIGFANVAVGGTSSQQWLPDGTLHPRLQQAGKSLGRFRAVLWQQGESDVIAKTSVETYVTNLQTIRKSAVQCWGFEPVWLLAKSTHHPTVYTDPEGEGRIRQATEQLWVMEGFGVGPDTDTLTGENRGDQNSRRHFSAIGQRRAAAMWHDVLSRRLNAPANGIDAANIPLPD
;
A
#
# COMPACT_ATOMS: atom_id res chain seq x y z
N MET A 1 -0.82 48.55 79.09
CA MET A 1 -0.77 49.59 78.05
C MET A 1 -1.69 49.13 76.93
N MET A 2 -2.96 49.56 76.88
CA MET A 2 -3.44 50.80 76.21
C MET A 2 -2.88 50.92 74.77
N THR A 3 -3.62 51.10 73.67
CA THR A 3 -5.06 51.12 73.28
C THR A 3 -5.10 51.55 71.78
N GLY A 4 -6.13 51.15 71.03
CA GLY A 4 -6.63 51.87 69.82
C GLY A 4 -6.77 50.99 68.56
N ARG A 5 -7.93 50.37 68.23
CA ARG A 5 -9.17 50.89 67.57
C ARG A 5 -8.89 51.60 66.23
N MET A 6 -9.59 51.41 65.10
CA MET A 6 -10.97 50.97 64.82
C MET A 6 -11.19 50.71 63.30
N ILE A 7 -11.80 49.58 62.94
CA ILE A 7 -13.00 49.32 62.09
C ILE A 7 -13.45 50.39 61.05
N TRP A 8 -13.63 50.04 59.75
CA TRP A 8 -14.96 49.94 59.04
C TRP A 8 -14.92 49.59 57.54
N PHE A 9 -15.99 48.90 57.13
CA PHE A 9 -16.44 48.43 55.81
C PHE A 9 -16.98 49.56 54.89
N SER A 10 -16.85 49.43 53.56
CA SER A 10 -17.88 49.72 52.52
C SER A 10 -17.25 49.52 51.12
N GLN A 11 -17.74 48.61 50.26
CA GLN A 11 -18.92 48.63 49.36
C GLN A 11 -18.74 49.37 48.00
N LEU A 12 -19.15 48.66 46.93
CA LEU A 12 -19.63 49.07 45.59
C LEU A 12 -18.73 49.03 44.33
N LEU A 13 -19.07 48.04 43.47
CA LEU A 13 -19.38 48.08 42.02
C LEU A 13 -18.28 48.40 40.97
N ARG A 14 -18.01 47.44 40.06
CA ARG A 14 -18.54 47.42 38.67
C ARG A 14 -18.05 46.22 37.80
N ASN A 15 -19.01 45.70 37.03
CA ASN A 15 -18.94 45.03 35.71
C ASN A 15 -18.28 43.65 35.59
N ARG A 16 -19.04 42.55 35.42
CA ARG A 16 -19.77 42.06 34.19
C ARG A 16 -18.85 41.56 33.07
N ASN A 17 -18.66 40.23 33.02
CA ASN A 17 -18.92 39.34 31.87
C ASN A 17 -17.93 38.15 31.87
N THR A 18 -18.38 37.02 32.41
CA THR A 18 -17.70 35.73 32.29
C THR A 18 -18.08 35.12 30.94
N ILE A 19 -17.12 35.04 30.02
CA ILE A 19 -17.27 34.34 28.73
C ILE A 19 -16.97 32.85 28.97
N VAL A 20 -17.93 32.01 28.59
CA VAL A 20 -17.80 30.56 28.48
C VAL A 20 -16.89 30.25 27.30
N LEU A 21 -15.76 29.55 27.54
CA LEU A 21 -14.85 29.13 26.48
C LEU A 21 -15.25 27.73 25.99
N SER A 22 -15.91 27.68 24.84
CA SER A 22 -16.18 26.45 24.10
C SER A 22 -14.91 26.02 23.35
N VAL A 23 -14.47 24.79 23.57
CA VAL A 23 -13.35 24.15 22.85
C VAL A 23 -13.83 23.79 21.44
N LEU A 24 -13.32 24.50 20.43
CA LEU A 24 -13.42 24.13 19.03
C LEU A 24 -12.01 23.83 18.54
N THR A 25 -11.68 22.54 18.47
CA THR A 25 -10.41 22.06 17.91
C THR A 25 -10.51 22.13 16.40
N ALA A 26 -10.13 23.25 15.81
CA ALA A 26 -9.89 23.37 14.38
C ALA A 26 -8.52 22.74 14.06
N VAL A 27 -8.54 21.62 13.35
CA VAL A 27 -7.34 21.01 12.77
C VAL A 27 -6.89 21.91 11.61
N PHE A 28 -5.93 22.78 11.86
CA PHE A 28 -5.20 23.47 10.80
C PHE A 28 -4.13 22.52 10.26
N PHE A 29 -4.41 21.93 9.09
CA PHE A 29 -3.34 21.38 8.25
C PHE A 29 -2.48 22.55 7.77
N THR A 30 -1.23 22.57 8.19
CA THR A 30 -0.23 23.50 7.66
C THR A 30 0.16 23.01 6.27
N ILE A 31 -0.40 23.66 5.27
CA ILE A 31 -0.01 23.54 3.87
C ILE A 31 1.35 24.23 3.73
N ASN A 32 2.44 23.45 3.64
CA ASN A 32 3.70 23.97 3.10
C ASN A 32 3.61 23.95 1.57
N VAL A 33 2.89 24.93 1.03
CA VAL A 33 2.99 25.32 -0.39
C VAL A 33 4.11 26.35 -0.48
N CYS A 34 5.20 26.00 -1.14
CA CYS A 34 5.98 26.99 -1.89
C CYS A 34 6.89 26.31 -2.91
N ASP A 35 6.35 26.11 -4.11
CA ASP A 35 6.81 26.94 -5.22
C ASP A 35 5.58 27.36 -6.06
N GLN A 36 5.15 28.60 -5.81
CA GLN A 36 4.23 29.48 -6.57
C GLN A 36 2.78 29.04 -6.87
N ALA A 37 1.95 28.89 -5.83
CA ALA A 37 0.53 29.26 -5.94
C ALA A 37 0.35 30.67 -5.38
N SER A 38 -0.27 31.58 -6.16
CA SER A 38 -0.63 32.92 -5.70
C SER A 38 -1.91 32.89 -4.85
N ALA A 39 -2.19 33.91 -4.05
CA ALA A 39 -3.44 34.02 -3.29
C ALA A 39 -4.69 34.14 -4.20
N GLU A 40 -4.50 34.30 -5.51
CA GLU A 40 -5.55 34.41 -6.53
C GLU A 40 -5.73 33.11 -7.35
N ASP A 41 -4.89 32.09 -7.13
CA ASP A 41 -4.96 30.84 -7.89
C ASP A 41 -6.14 29.97 -7.42
N GLN A 42 -6.91 29.45 -8.37
CA GLN A 42 -8.02 28.54 -8.13
C GLN A 42 -7.52 27.10 -7.96
N LEU A 43 -8.19 26.29 -7.14
CA LEU A 43 -7.73 24.92 -6.83
C LEU A 43 -8.43 23.85 -7.68
N ILE A 44 -7.64 23.07 -8.42
CA ILE A 44 -8.06 21.85 -9.09
C ILE A 44 -7.99 20.71 -8.08
N THR A 45 -9.09 19.97 -7.91
CA THR A 45 -9.11 18.77 -7.06
C THR A 45 -8.68 17.57 -7.89
N ILE A 46 -7.63 16.88 -7.49
CA ILE A 46 -7.19 15.63 -8.12
C ILE A 46 -7.61 14.47 -7.21
N THR A 47 -8.36 13.52 -7.75
CA THR A 47 -8.83 12.31 -7.03
C THR A 47 -8.03 11.07 -7.38
N SER A 48 -7.31 11.08 -8.52
CA SER A 48 -6.35 10.05 -8.91
C SER A 48 -5.21 10.68 -9.71
N PRO A 49 -3.93 10.30 -9.48
CA PRO A 49 -3.47 9.42 -8.40
C PRO A 49 -3.62 10.09 -7.01
N THR A 50 -3.55 9.31 -5.94
CA THR A 50 -3.55 9.83 -4.56
C THR A 50 -2.13 9.93 -3.99
N SER A 51 -1.94 10.81 -3.00
CA SER A 51 -0.63 10.98 -2.37
C SER A 51 -0.16 9.70 -1.68
N GLY A 52 1.09 9.30 -1.90
CA GLY A 52 1.71 8.08 -1.41
C GLY A 52 1.41 6.82 -2.25
N GLN A 53 0.54 6.92 -3.26
CA GLN A 53 0.14 5.77 -4.05
C GLN A 53 1.30 5.19 -4.85
N VAL A 54 1.49 3.87 -4.79
CA VAL A 54 2.36 3.11 -5.69
C VAL A 54 1.49 2.39 -6.71
N ILE A 55 1.79 2.59 -7.99
CA ILE A 55 1.12 1.94 -9.12
C ILE A 55 2.05 0.87 -9.70
N GLN A 56 1.51 -0.32 -9.96
CA GLN A 56 2.26 -1.44 -10.51
C GLN A 56 2.81 -1.13 -11.91
N ARG A 57 4.13 -1.21 -12.06
CA ARG A 57 4.81 -1.13 -13.36
C ARG A 57 4.59 -2.39 -14.19
N ILE A 58 4.64 -2.21 -15.51
CA ILE A 58 4.65 -3.25 -16.54
C ILE A 58 5.89 -3.10 -17.43
N GLY A 59 6.28 -4.17 -18.12
CA GLY A 59 7.38 -4.13 -19.09
C GLY A 59 8.79 -4.08 -18.50
N PHE A 60 8.94 -4.37 -17.20
CA PHE A 60 10.26 -4.57 -16.60
C PHE A 60 10.98 -5.75 -17.27
N ASP A 61 12.19 -5.51 -17.78
CA ASP A 61 13.04 -6.51 -18.42
C ASP A 61 14.41 -6.56 -17.72
N PRO A 62 14.59 -7.48 -16.76
CA PRO A 62 15.81 -7.55 -15.94
C PRO A 62 17.06 -7.87 -16.76
N ARG A 63 16.93 -8.42 -17.98
CA ARG A 63 18.09 -8.74 -18.83
C ARG A 63 18.69 -7.50 -19.50
N ASN A 64 17.87 -6.46 -19.67
CA ASN A 64 18.24 -5.27 -20.41
C ASN A 64 18.46 -4.04 -19.50
N THR A 65 18.09 -4.10 -18.21
CA THR A 65 18.29 -2.99 -17.27
C THR A 65 19.76 -2.68 -17.01
N ALA A 66 20.65 -3.68 -17.01
CA ALA A 66 22.08 -3.49 -16.73
C ALA A 66 22.79 -2.58 -17.75
N ASN A 67 22.28 -2.49 -18.98
CA ASN A 67 22.85 -1.67 -20.05
C ASN A 67 21.95 -0.49 -20.43
N ALA A 68 20.85 -0.28 -19.71
CA ALA A 68 19.88 0.75 -20.03
C ALA A 68 20.07 1.97 -19.11
N GLU A 69 19.94 3.16 -19.70
CA GLU A 69 19.90 4.39 -18.93
C GLU A 69 18.68 4.42 -17.99
N PRO A 70 18.80 5.01 -16.78
CA PRO A 70 17.68 5.21 -15.86
C PRO A 70 16.41 5.72 -16.57
N GLY A 71 15.27 5.13 -16.21
CA GLY A 71 13.96 5.45 -16.74
C GLY A 71 13.72 5.03 -18.19
N ALA A 72 14.63 4.25 -18.79
CA ALA A 72 14.37 3.59 -20.06
C ALA A 72 13.27 2.53 -19.93
N ALA A 73 12.69 2.12 -21.07
CA ALA A 73 11.59 1.17 -21.12
C ALA A 73 11.87 -0.16 -20.40
N ALA A 74 13.13 -0.62 -20.35
CA ALA A 74 13.53 -1.84 -19.65
C ALA A 74 13.28 -1.79 -18.13
N PHE A 75 13.23 -0.61 -17.51
CA PHE A 75 12.89 -0.45 -16.10
C PHE A 75 11.38 -0.56 -15.84
N GLY A 76 10.57 -0.60 -16.90
CA GLY A 76 9.13 -0.64 -16.85
C GLY A 76 8.48 0.73 -16.68
N GLN A 77 7.16 0.77 -16.84
CA GLN A 77 6.33 1.97 -16.79
C GLN A 77 4.91 1.61 -16.39
N ALA A 78 4.07 2.59 -16.07
CA ALA A 78 2.65 2.37 -15.83
C ALA A 78 1.81 3.43 -16.53
N ARG A 79 0.59 3.04 -16.93
CA ARG A 79 -0.46 3.99 -17.28
C ARG A 79 -1.09 4.50 -15.99
N ILE A 80 -1.01 5.80 -15.77
CA ILE A 80 -1.58 6.48 -14.61
C ILE A 80 -2.87 7.15 -15.06
N GLU A 81 -3.98 6.75 -14.44
CA GLU A 81 -5.27 7.41 -14.62
C GLU A 81 -5.29 8.69 -13.79
N VAL A 82 -5.46 9.82 -14.45
CA VAL A 82 -5.52 11.14 -13.83
C VAL A 82 -6.94 11.64 -13.88
N GLN A 83 -7.54 11.85 -12.70
CA GLN A 83 -8.95 12.19 -12.54
C GLN A 83 -9.13 13.28 -11.50
N GLY A 84 -10.17 14.07 -11.67
CA GLY A 84 -10.49 15.11 -10.71
C GLY A 84 -11.54 16.09 -11.21
N THR A 85 -11.67 17.20 -10.49
CA THR A 85 -12.65 18.25 -10.77
C THR A 85 -12.02 19.64 -10.83
N LEU A 86 -12.65 20.50 -11.63
CA LEU A 86 -12.26 21.88 -11.85
C LEU A 86 -12.99 22.82 -10.88
N PRO A 87 -12.37 23.95 -10.48
CA PRO A 87 -13.03 24.98 -9.69
C PRO A 87 -14.31 25.47 -10.37
N ALA A 88 -15.30 25.93 -9.60
CA ALA A 88 -16.59 26.37 -10.13
C ALA A 88 -16.49 27.58 -11.09
N GLU A 89 -15.50 28.45 -10.88
CA GLU A 89 -15.36 29.74 -11.57
C GLU A 89 -14.63 29.67 -12.92
N MET A 90 -14.19 28.48 -13.36
CA MET A 90 -13.44 28.33 -14.61
C MET A 90 -14.33 28.49 -15.87
N PRO A 91 -13.92 29.29 -16.88
CA PRO A 91 -14.64 29.43 -18.15
C PRO A 91 -14.82 28.12 -18.94
N ALA A 92 -15.75 28.10 -19.90
CA ALA A 92 -16.01 26.94 -20.76
C ALA A 92 -14.89 26.67 -21.78
N ASP A 93 -14.02 27.62 -22.05
CA ASP A 93 -12.85 27.50 -22.93
C ASP A 93 -11.55 27.25 -22.14
N THR A 94 -11.66 26.84 -20.87
CA THR A 94 -10.50 26.51 -20.04
C THR A 94 -9.63 25.44 -20.70
N ALA A 95 -8.37 25.79 -20.93
CA ALA A 95 -7.36 24.87 -21.42
C ALA A 95 -6.39 24.53 -20.29
N LEU A 96 -6.14 23.24 -20.09
CA LEU A 96 -5.27 22.73 -19.05
C LEU A 96 -4.02 22.07 -19.65
N GLN A 97 -2.98 22.02 -18.86
CA GLN A 97 -1.77 21.26 -19.11
C GLN A 97 -1.33 20.56 -17.83
N TYR A 98 -0.56 19.49 -17.98
CA TYR A 98 0.02 18.78 -16.86
C TYR A 98 1.52 18.56 -17.07
N ARG A 99 2.26 18.35 -15.98
CA ARG A 99 3.60 17.81 -16.01
C ARG A 99 3.80 16.80 -14.89
N VAL A 100 4.78 15.93 -15.05
CA VAL A 100 5.19 14.96 -14.03
C VAL A 100 6.64 15.24 -13.67
N VAL A 101 6.87 15.68 -12.43
CA VAL A 101 8.20 16.03 -11.94
C VAL A 101 8.75 14.84 -11.17
N LEU A 102 9.92 14.34 -11.59
CA LEU A 102 10.66 13.33 -10.84
C LEU A 102 11.26 13.99 -9.60
N LYS A 103 11.04 13.40 -8.42
CA LYS A 103 11.65 13.88 -7.16
C LYS A 103 13.08 13.37 -7.02
N ASP A 104 13.87 14.09 -6.21
CA ASP A 104 15.28 13.80 -5.97
C ASP A 104 15.53 12.34 -5.54
N GLY A 105 16.59 11.75 -6.09
CA GLY A 105 16.99 10.35 -5.81
C GLY A 105 16.14 9.28 -6.50
N GLY A 106 15.23 9.68 -7.39
CA GLY A 106 14.60 8.78 -8.36
C GLY A 106 15.48 8.52 -9.59
N GLN A 107 15.33 7.35 -10.18
CA GLN A 107 15.92 6.87 -11.44
C GLN A 107 14.93 6.93 -12.63
N GLY A 108 13.78 7.57 -12.45
CA GLY A 108 12.76 7.72 -13.49
C GLY A 108 13.08 8.82 -14.50
N ARG A 109 12.06 9.30 -15.22
CA ARG A 109 12.17 10.48 -16.10
C ARG A 109 10.97 11.40 -15.94
N PRO A 110 11.17 12.73 -15.92
CA PRO A 110 10.07 13.68 -15.88
C PRO A 110 9.31 13.70 -17.21
N ILE A 111 8.11 14.26 -17.17
CA ILE A 111 7.29 14.60 -18.33
C ILE A 111 7.09 16.11 -18.29
N ASP A 112 7.55 16.80 -19.33
CA ASP A 112 7.37 18.25 -19.45
C ASP A 112 5.90 18.65 -19.66
N TRP A 113 5.62 19.95 -19.53
CA TRP A 113 4.28 20.50 -19.71
C TRP A 113 3.64 20.01 -21.00
N THR A 114 2.56 19.26 -20.86
CA THR A 114 1.81 18.62 -21.93
C THR A 114 0.36 19.09 -21.88
N PRO A 115 -0.20 19.62 -22.98
CA PRO A 115 -1.61 20.03 -23.02
C PRO A 115 -2.56 18.86 -22.78
N ILE A 116 -3.62 19.10 -22.02
CA ILE A 116 -4.74 18.17 -21.86
C ILE A 116 -5.73 18.45 -22.99
N THR A 117 -6.04 17.42 -23.79
CA THR A 117 -6.97 17.55 -24.91
C THR A 117 -8.39 17.82 -24.42
N SER A 118 -9.18 18.60 -25.17
CA SER A 118 -10.57 18.91 -24.83
C SER A 118 -11.46 17.67 -24.65
N ALA A 119 -11.16 16.55 -25.32
CA ALA A 119 -11.88 15.28 -25.15
C ALA A 119 -11.73 14.66 -23.75
N ALA A 120 -10.70 15.05 -23.00
CA ALA A 120 -10.49 14.62 -21.62
C ALA A 120 -11.20 15.51 -20.59
N LEU A 121 -11.87 16.58 -21.04
CA LEU A 121 -12.57 17.54 -20.18
C LEU A 121 -14.09 17.37 -20.35
N ASN A 122 -14.78 17.12 -19.25
CA ASN A 122 -16.22 17.23 -19.17
C ASN A 122 -16.55 18.52 -18.42
N LEU A 123 -16.78 19.59 -19.18
CA LEU A 123 -17.03 20.92 -18.61
C LEU A 123 -18.43 21.09 -18.01
N GLN A 124 -19.39 20.22 -18.37
CA GLN A 124 -20.72 20.22 -17.73
C GLN A 124 -20.62 19.68 -16.31
N ASP A 125 -19.93 18.55 -16.14
CA ASP A 125 -19.71 17.90 -14.84
C ASP A 125 -18.49 18.46 -14.11
N ARG A 126 -17.79 19.44 -14.72
CA ARG A 126 -16.55 20.05 -14.20
C ARG A 126 -15.50 19.00 -13.85
N ALA A 127 -15.44 17.93 -14.62
CA ALA A 127 -14.55 16.81 -14.41
C ALA A 127 -13.50 16.73 -15.52
N PHE A 128 -12.36 16.14 -15.19
CA PHE A 128 -11.39 15.71 -16.19
C PHE A 128 -11.00 14.26 -15.95
N HIS A 129 -10.71 13.56 -17.04
CA HIS A 129 -10.16 12.21 -17.01
C HIS A 129 -9.26 11.99 -18.22
N PHE A 130 -7.99 11.72 -17.96
CA PHE A 130 -7.02 11.31 -18.98
C PHE A 130 -6.06 10.28 -18.40
N SER A 131 -5.18 9.73 -19.24
CA SER A 131 -4.11 8.86 -18.79
C SER A 131 -2.74 9.35 -19.27
N VAL A 132 -1.71 9.09 -18.47
CA VAL A 132 -0.31 9.39 -18.78
C VAL A 132 0.55 8.16 -18.55
N ILE A 133 1.51 7.89 -19.45
CA ILE A 133 2.49 6.82 -19.24
C ILE A 133 3.67 7.39 -18.46
N VAL A 134 3.92 6.86 -17.27
CA VAL A 134 5.00 7.30 -16.38
C VAL A 134 6.02 6.17 -16.20
N PRO A 135 7.32 6.41 -16.49
CA PRO A 135 8.38 5.42 -16.25
C PRO A 135 8.51 5.05 -14.77
N ALA A 136 8.90 3.81 -14.49
CA ALA A 136 9.28 3.41 -13.14
C ALA A 136 10.58 4.11 -12.70
N GLY A 137 10.75 4.30 -11.40
CA GLY A 137 12.05 4.73 -10.85
C GLY A 137 12.01 5.71 -9.69
N GLY A 138 10.87 6.04 -9.09
CA GLY A 138 10.87 6.88 -7.89
C GLY A 138 9.54 7.54 -7.58
N TRP A 139 9.59 8.49 -6.67
CA TRP A 139 8.47 9.39 -6.42
C TRP A 139 8.39 10.47 -7.48
N TYR A 140 7.16 10.74 -7.89
CA TYR A 140 6.80 11.81 -8.80
C TYR A 140 5.83 12.77 -8.12
N ARG A 141 5.90 14.03 -8.52
CA ARG A 141 4.89 15.05 -8.27
C ARG A 141 4.10 15.26 -9.56
N LEU A 142 2.78 15.16 -9.49
CA LEU A 142 1.89 15.54 -10.58
C LEU A 142 1.48 17.00 -10.40
N GLU A 143 1.59 17.79 -11.46
CA GLU A 143 1.15 19.18 -11.47
C GLU A 143 0.20 19.41 -12.64
N LEU A 144 -0.93 20.03 -12.36
CA LEU A 144 -1.89 20.51 -13.34
C LEU A 144 -1.98 22.02 -13.23
N THR A 145 -2.04 22.72 -14.36
CA THR A 145 -2.35 24.15 -14.38
C THR A 145 -3.04 24.54 -15.68
N THR A 146 -3.67 25.71 -15.69
CA THR A 146 -4.18 26.33 -16.92
C THR A 146 -3.05 26.68 -17.87
N THR A 147 -3.27 26.61 -19.18
CA THR A 147 -2.29 27.10 -20.17
C THR A 147 -2.15 28.61 -20.09
N ALA A 148 -1.00 29.15 -20.55
CA ALA A 148 -0.75 30.60 -20.53
C ALA A 148 -1.81 31.40 -21.32
N ASP A 149 -2.33 30.82 -22.41
CA ASP A 149 -3.35 31.44 -23.26
C ASP A 149 -4.79 31.12 -22.81
N SER A 150 -4.98 30.43 -21.67
CA SER A 150 -6.32 30.10 -21.16
C SER A 150 -7.05 31.37 -20.71
N ALA A 151 -8.33 31.49 -21.05
CA ALA A 151 -9.18 32.53 -20.49
C ALA A 151 -9.44 32.26 -18.99
N GLY A 152 -9.55 33.33 -18.20
CA GLY A 152 -9.92 33.26 -16.78
C GLY A 152 -8.75 33.19 -15.79
N PRO A 153 -9.05 32.98 -14.50
CA PRO A 153 -8.01 32.90 -13.46
C PRO A 153 -7.14 31.66 -13.63
N ARG A 154 -5.89 31.73 -13.17
CA ARG A 154 -4.99 30.58 -13.12
C ARG A 154 -5.57 29.54 -12.15
N ALA A 155 -5.64 28.28 -12.59
CA ALA A 155 -5.97 27.17 -11.72
C ALA A 155 -4.76 26.23 -11.57
N VAL A 156 -4.61 25.63 -10.38
CA VAL A 156 -3.50 24.73 -10.05
C VAL A 156 -4.00 23.50 -9.30
N GLY A 157 -3.45 22.33 -9.63
CA GLY A 157 -3.72 21.06 -8.95
C GLY A 157 -2.43 20.28 -8.76
N VAL A 158 -2.29 19.61 -7.63
CA VAL A 158 -1.05 18.94 -7.27
C VAL A 158 -1.32 17.61 -6.58
N VAL A 159 -0.53 16.59 -6.94
CA VAL A 159 -0.31 15.39 -6.11
C VAL A 159 1.17 15.34 -5.75
N GLU A 160 1.48 15.48 -4.47
CA GLU A 160 2.86 15.66 -4.00
C GLU A 160 3.76 14.44 -4.19
N HIS A 161 3.22 13.23 -4.04
CA HIS A 161 3.95 11.98 -4.16
C HIS A 161 3.06 10.89 -4.76
N PHE A 162 3.45 10.31 -5.89
CA PHE A 162 2.97 9.02 -6.36
C PHE A 162 4.12 8.30 -7.08
N GLY A 163 4.06 6.98 -7.18
CA GLY A 163 5.18 6.17 -7.64
C GLY A 163 4.77 5.10 -8.63
N VAL A 164 5.71 4.72 -9.50
CA VAL A 164 5.57 3.58 -10.41
C VAL A 164 6.61 2.53 -10.02
N GLY A 165 6.15 1.36 -9.60
CA GLY A 165 7.01 0.34 -9.00
C GLY A 165 6.33 -1.01 -8.81
N GLU A 166 6.62 -1.70 -7.71
CA GLU A 166 6.06 -3.04 -7.44
C GLU A 166 5.00 -2.96 -6.35
N VAL A 167 3.86 -3.59 -6.57
CA VAL A 167 2.71 -3.56 -5.66
C VAL A 167 2.31 -4.98 -5.28
N PHE A 168 2.06 -5.23 -4.00
CA PHE A 168 1.71 -6.57 -3.50
C PHE A 168 0.50 -6.52 -2.58
N VAL A 169 -0.34 -7.55 -2.67
CA VAL A 169 -1.37 -7.82 -1.66
C VAL A 169 -0.81 -8.85 -0.68
N ILE A 170 -0.92 -8.57 0.61
CA ILE A 170 -0.55 -9.51 1.68
C ILE A 170 -1.84 -10.08 2.27
N ALA A 171 -1.94 -11.40 2.33
CA ALA A 171 -3.07 -12.11 2.90
C ALA A 171 -2.59 -13.31 3.75
N GLY A 172 -3.45 -13.77 4.66
CA GLY A 172 -3.15 -14.87 5.55
C GLY A 172 -3.44 -14.56 7.01
N GLN A 173 -2.58 -15.02 7.92
CA GLN A 173 -2.86 -14.90 9.36
C GLN A 173 -1.75 -14.17 10.15
N SER A 174 -1.61 -14.47 11.44
CA SER A 174 -0.89 -13.63 12.40
C SER A 174 0.55 -13.33 12.03
N TYR A 175 1.31 -14.30 11.50
CA TYR A 175 2.69 -14.02 11.06
C TYR A 175 2.79 -13.04 9.88
N ALA A 176 1.69 -12.82 9.15
CA ALA A 176 1.56 -11.79 8.12
C ALA A 176 1.02 -10.46 8.66
N THR A 177 0.55 -10.39 9.91
CA THR A 177 0.04 -9.15 10.53
C THR A 177 1.06 -8.54 11.49
N ASN A 178 0.61 -7.61 12.35
CA ASN A 178 1.45 -6.90 13.31
C ASN A 178 1.56 -7.69 14.64
N THR A 179 1.88 -9.00 14.60
CA THR A 179 2.00 -9.80 15.83
C THR A 179 3.43 -10.23 16.17
N ASN A 180 4.42 -9.78 15.40
CA ASN A 180 5.82 -10.06 15.68
C ASN A 180 6.39 -9.08 16.71
N GLU A 181 7.55 -9.41 17.26
CA GLU A 181 8.09 -8.78 18.47
C GLU A 181 8.50 -7.30 18.30
N GLU A 182 9.21 -6.96 17.23
CA GLU A 182 9.80 -5.64 17.02
C GLU A 182 9.03 -4.84 15.96
N ARG A 183 8.59 -3.62 16.30
CA ARG A 183 8.07 -2.67 15.30
C ARG A 183 9.21 -2.17 14.42
N LEU A 184 9.25 -2.63 13.18
CA LEU A 184 10.24 -2.21 12.20
C LEU A 184 9.82 -0.89 11.54
N ARG A 185 10.81 -0.07 11.18
CA ARG A 185 10.62 1.12 10.37
C ARG A 185 11.36 0.93 9.05
N ILE A 186 10.77 1.41 7.96
CA ILE A 186 11.49 1.56 6.69
C ILE A 186 12.69 2.50 6.91
N SER A 187 13.79 2.19 6.22
CA SER A 187 15.07 2.88 6.33
C SER A 187 15.28 3.91 5.23
N ASP A 188 14.52 3.83 4.14
CA ASP A 188 14.58 4.79 3.04
C ASP A 188 14.11 6.18 3.50
N PRO A 189 14.98 7.21 3.47
CA PRO A 189 14.62 8.55 3.95
C PRO A 189 13.61 9.27 3.06
N GLN A 190 13.38 8.77 1.84
CA GLN A 190 12.33 9.27 0.95
C GLN A 190 11.00 8.53 1.14
N GLU A 191 10.94 7.58 2.06
CA GLU A 191 9.76 6.79 2.38
C GLU A 191 9.14 6.07 1.17
N ARG A 192 9.95 5.57 0.24
CA ARG A 192 9.50 4.91 -1.02
C ARG A 192 8.88 3.53 -0.84
N VAL A 193 8.69 3.08 0.39
CA VAL A 193 7.92 1.88 0.71
C VAL A 193 6.62 2.34 1.38
N SER A 194 5.49 2.08 0.73
CA SER A 194 4.19 2.59 1.16
C SER A 194 3.17 1.48 1.38
N ALA A 195 2.29 1.68 2.36
CA ALA A 195 1.21 0.77 2.70
C ALA A 195 -0.16 1.46 2.50
N LEU A 196 -1.06 0.77 1.79
CA LEU A 196 -2.45 1.15 1.62
C LEU A 196 -3.26 0.69 2.83
N ASN A 197 -3.91 1.64 3.50
CA ASN A 197 -5.04 1.35 4.36
C ASN A 197 -6.32 1.22 3.52
N VAL A 198 -6.73 -0.03 3.31
CA VAL A 198 -7.89 -0.37 2.46
C VAL A 198 -9.21 0.21 3.03
N ALA A 199 -9.31 0.38 4.35
CA ALA A 199 -10.56 0.83 4.98
C ALA A 199 -10.91 2.29 4.67
N ASN A 200 -9.91 3.14 4.46
CA ASN A 200 -10.11 4.58 4.18
C ASN A 200 -9.42 5.04 2.88
N SER A 201 -8.84 4.11 2.10
CA SER A 201 -8.16 4.38 0.84
C SER A 201 -7.01 5.40 0.94
N THR A 202 -6.26 5.35 2.05
CA THR A 202 -5.10 6.23 2.26
C THR A 202 -3.79 5.45 2.19
N TRP A 203 -2.75 6.08 1.64
CA TRP A 203 -1.39 5.56 1.61
C TRP A 203 -0.52 6.29 2.63
N ALA A 204 0.39 5.56 3.26
CA ALA A 204 1.39 6.11 4.17
C ALA A 204 2.70 5.33 4.04
N ALA A 205 3.80 5.87 4.58
CA ALA A 205 5.04 5.11 4.73
C ALA A 205 4.76 3.79 5.46
N ALA A 206 5.29 2.68 4.95
CA ALA A 206 5.03 1.33 5.46
C ALA A 206 5.83 1.03 6.74
N HIS A 207 5.83 1.94 7.71
CA HIS A 207 6.31 1.66 9.06
C HIS A 207 5.35 0.74 9.80
N ASP A 208 5.85 -0.02 10.79
CA ASP A 208 4.97 -0.70 11.72
C ASP A 208 4.35 0.27 12.75
N PRO A 209 3.09 0.02 13.17
CA PRO A 209 2.23 -1.07 12.71
C PRO A 209 1.68 -0.83 11.30
N GLN A 210 1.63 -1.89 10.49
CA GLN A 210 0.98 -1.86 9.18
C GLN A 210 -0.53 -1.65 9.33
N PRO A 211 -1.24 -1.10 8.33
CA PRO A 211 -2.68 -0.89 8.39
C PRO A 211 -3.50 -2.18 8.19
N THR A 212 -3.32 -3.17 9.07
CA THR A 212 -4.05 -4.45 9.03
C THR A 212 -5.48 -4.31 9.58
N PRO A 213 -6.44 -5.13 9.11
CA PRO A 213 -7.84 -5.02 9.52
C PRO A 213 -8.18 -5.68 10.87
N ASP A 214 -7.23 -6.37 11.50
CA ASP A 214 -7.45 -7.13 12.73
C ASP A 214 -7.13 -6.36 14.02
N GLY A 215 -6.68 -5.11 13.90
CA GLY A 215 -6.33 -4.25 15.03
C GLY A 215 -5.04 -4.65 15.74
N SER A 216 -4.25 -5.59 15.18
CA SER A 216 -2.92 -5.90 15.70
C SER A 216 -1.99 -4.68 15.58
N ASP A 217 -1.15 -4.46 16.59
CA ASP A 217 -0.34 -3.24 16.71
C ASP A 217 1.15 -3.50 16.98
N GLY A 218 1.62 -4.74 16.95
CA GLY A 218 3.03 -5.11 17.09
C GLY A 218 3.86 -4.90 15.81
N GLY A 219 4.89 -5.72 15.65
CA GLY A 219 5.77 -5.71 14.49
C GLY A 219 5.31 -6.59 13.34
N SER A 220 5.78 -6.28 12.14
CA SER A 220 5.59 -7.08 10.93
C SER A 220 6.94 -7.36 10.25
N ILE A 221 6.92 -8.07 9.11
CA ILE A 221 8.12 -8.30 8.29
C ILE A 221 8.19 -7.34 7.10
N TRP A 222 7.08 -6.68 6.77
CA TRP A 222 6.88 -5.98 5.50
C TRP A 222 7.72 -4.71 5.30
N PRO A 223 8.03 -3.91 6.35
CA PRO A 223 8.99 -2.81 6.21
C PRO A 223 10.34 -3.29 5.67
N ALA A 224 10.88 -4.37 6.23
CA ALA A 224 12.17 -4.93 5.83
C ALA A 224 12.14 -5.61 4.45
N VAL A 225 11.02 -6.27 4.09
CA VAL A 225 10.81 -6.79 2.72
C VAL A 225 10.83 -5.64 1.72
N GLY A 226 10.08 -4.57 2.00
CA GLY A 226 9.99 -3.39 1.15
C GLY A 226 11.32 -2.68 0.96
N ASP A 227 12.08 -2.47 2.04
CA ASP A 227 13.41 -1.86 1.98
C ASP A 227 14.37 -2.69 1.12
N SER A 228 14.38 -4.01 1.29
CA SER A 228 15.28 -4.90 0.53
C SER A 228 14.94 -4.87 -0.97
N LEU A 229 13.65 -4.91 -1.31
CA LEU A 229 13.20 -4.81 -2.71
C LEU A 229 13.48 -3.42 -3.31
N LEU A 230 13.26 -2.35 -2.55
CA LEU A 230 13.59 -1.00 -2.98
C LEU A 230 15.09 -0.85 -3.22
N GLN A 231 15.93 -1.44 -2.36
CA GLN A 231 17.38 -1.43 -2.52
C GLN A 231 17.83 -2.19 -3.77
N GLU A 232 17.20 -3.31 -4.10
CA GLU A 232 17.55 -4.10 -5.29
C GLU A 232 17.01 -3.49 -6.59
N PHE A 233 15.74 -3.09 -6.61
CA PHE A 233 15.04 -2.71 -7.84
C PHE A 233 14.94 -1.20 -8.07
N HIS A 234 15.30 -0.39 -7.08
CA HIS A 234 15.31 1.08 -7.13
C HIS A 234 13.97 1.69 -7.57
N VAL A 235 12.85 1.03 -7.26
CA VAL A 235 11.48 1.50 -7.53
C VAL A 235 10.66 1.51 -6.23
N PRO A 236 9.66 2.41 -6.11
CA PRO A 236 8.76 2.38 -4.96
C PRO A 236 8.06 1.04 -4.79
N ILE A 237 7.82 0.65 -3.53
CA ILE A 237 7.19 -0.62 -3.18
C ILE A 237 5.86 -0.34 -2.45
N GLY A 238 4.77 -0.90 -2.96
CA GLY A 238 3.43 -0.75 -2.40
C GLY A 238 2.92 -2.05 -1.76
N PHE A 239 2.32 -1.95 -0.58
CA PHE A 239 1.68 -3.07 0.10
C PHE A 239 0.21 -2.78 0.43
N ALA A 240 -0.68 -3.76 0.27
CA ALA A 240 -1.99 -3.76 0.92
C ALA A 240 -2.11 -5.01 1.80
N ASN A 241 -2.03 -4.84 3.11
CA ASN A 241 -2.10 -5.95 4.05
C ASN A 241 -3.52 -6.16 4.59
N VAL A 242 -4.12 -7.28 4.17
CA VAL A 242 -5.47 -7.69 4.59
C VAL A 242 -5.48 -8.94 5.47
N ALA A 243 -4.31 -9.42 5.91
CA ALA A 243 -4.20 -10.59 6.76
C ALA A 243 -4.92 -10.39 8.11
N VAL A 244 -5.40 -11.48 8.71
CA VAL A 244 -6.14 -11.47 9.98
C VAL A 244 -5.67 -12.63 10.86
N GLY A 245 -5.18 -12.31 12.05
CA GLY A 245 -4.68 -13.29 13.00
C GLY A 245 -5.67 -14.42 13.35
N GLY A 246 -5.15 -15.64 13.47
CA GLY A 246 -5.91 -16.81 13.92
C GLY A 246 -6.89 -17.39 12.91
N THR A 247 -6.82 -16.99 11.63
CA THR A 247 -7.80 -17.40 10.61
C THR A 247 -7.39 -18.65 9.84
N SER A 248 -8.34 -19.57 9.61
CA SER A 248 -8.15 -20.71 8.70
C SER A 248 -8.62 -20.38 7.29
N SER A 249 -8.21 -21.19 6.31
CA SER A 249 -8.61 -21.11 4.90
C SER A 249 -10.14 -21.02 4.71
N GLN A 250 -10.92 -21.65 5.58
CA GLN A 250 -12.39 -21.60 5.56
C GLN A 250 -12.94 -20.17 5.65
N GLN A 251 -12.33 -19.31 6.46
CA GLN A 251 -12.81 -17.93 6.66
C GLN A 251 -12.52 -17.01 5.47
N TRP A 252 -11.65 -17.45 4.56
CA TRP A 252 -11.25 -16.74 3.34
C TRP A 252 -12.07 -17.13 2.10
N LEU A 253 -12.85 -18.21 2.18
CA LEU A 253 -13.76 -18.65 1.11
C LEU A 253 -14.76 -17.54 0.72
N PRO A 254 -15.36 -17.58 -0.49
CA PRO A 254 -16.26 -16.53 -0.97
C PRO A 254 -17.44 -16.18 -0.06
N ASP A 255 -17.95 -17.15 0.69
CA ASP A 255 -19.00 -17.00 1.72
C ASP A 255 -18.45 -16.61 3.10
N GLY A 256 -17.12 -16.64 3.26
CA GLY A 256 -16.39 -16.26 4.46
C GLY A 256 -16.27 -14.74 4.64
N THR A 257 -16.10 -14.33 5.90
CA THR A 257 -16.11 -12.90 6.29
C THR A 257 -14.89 -12.11 5.81
N LEU A 258 -13.80 -12.78 5.41
CA LEU A 258 -12.55 -12.13 5.01
C LEU A 258 -12.48 -11.89 3.51
N HIS A 259 -13.23 -12.64 2.71
CA HIS A 259 -13.19 -12.59 1.26
C HIS A 259 -13.56 -11.21 0.67
N PRO A 260 -14.59 -10.49 1.18
CA PRO A 260 -14.89 -9.16 0.67
C PRO A 260 -13.73 -8.18 0.81
N ARG A 261 -12.93 -8.29 1.88
CA ARG A 261 -11.75 -7.43 2.09
C ARG A 261 -10.62 -7.74 1.12
N LEU A 262 -10.37 -9.02 0.85
CA LEU A 262 -9.42 -9.45 -0.17
C LEU A 262 -9.80 -8.86 -1.53
N GLN A 263 -11.07 -9.02 -1.93
CA GLN A 263 -11.58 -8.47 -3.18
C GLN A 263 -11.44 -6.94 -3.24
N GLN A 264 -11.83 -6.25 -2.16
CA GLN A 264 -11.71 -4.79 -2.06
C GLN A 264 -10.27 -4.30 -2.18
N ALA A 265 -9.30 -4.97 -1.55
CA ALA A 265 -7.90 -4.59 -1.66
C ALA A 265 -7.39 -4.62 -3.09
N GLY A 266 -7.65 -5.70 -3.83
CA GLY A 266 -7.23 -5.77 -5.23
C GLY A 266 -7.96 -4.75 -6.13
N LYS A 267 -9.25 -4.47 -5.87
CA LYS A 267 -9.97 -3.39 -6.58
C LYS A 267 -9.38 -2.01 -6.31
N SER A 268 -9.05 -1.70 -5.04
CA SER A 268 -8.47 -0.42 -4.64
C SER A 268 -7.06 -0.21 -5.20
N LEU A 269 -6.27 -1.28 -5.38
CA LEU A 269 -4.94 -1.21 -5.97
C LEU A 269 -4.97 -1.13 -7.50
N GLY A 270 -5.97 -1.73 -8.15
CA GLY A 270 -5.94 -2.03 -9.58
C GLY A 270 -4.96 -3.17 -9.86
N ARG A 271 -3.99 -2.96 -10.75
CA ARG A 271 -2.98 -3.98 -11.05
C ARG A 271 -1.96 -4.10 -9.91
N PHE A 272 -1.56 -5.33 -9.60
CA PHE A 272 -0.49 -5.63 -8.64
C PHE A 272 0.28 -6.90 -9.05
N ARG A 273 1.49 -7.07 -8.51
CA ARG A 273 2.44 -8.12 -8.90
C ARG A 273 1.99 -9.51 -8.45
N ALA A 274 1.65 -9.66 -7.18
CA ALA A 274 1.35 -10.95 -6.58
C ALA A 274 0.52 -10.80 -5.29
N VAL A 275 -0.14 -11.90 -4.92
CA VAL A 275 -0.63 -12.12 -3.55
C VAL A 275 0.46 -12.87 -2.78
N LEU A 276 0.88 -12.33 -1.65
CA LEU A 276 1.79 -12.95 -0.68
C LEU A 276 0.94 -13.62 0.39
N TRP A 277 0.79 -14.94 0.30
CA TRP A 277 -0.05 -15.73 1.19
C TRP A 277 0.80 -16.39 2.27
N GLN A 278 0.59 -16.00 3.53
CA GLN A 278 1.28 -16.58 4.68
C GLN A 278 0.26 -17.01 5.74
N GLN A 279 -0.17 -18.27 5.60
CA GLN A 279 -1.19 -18.90 6.43
C GLN A 279 -1.06 -20.42 6.38
N GLY A 280 -1.47 -21.07 7.46
CA GLY A 280 -1.64 -22.52 7.51
C GLY A 280 -1.85 -23.03 8.93
N GLU A 281 -1.42 -22.27 9.94
CA GLU A 281 -1.37 -22.74 11.32
C GLU A 281 -2.76 -23.04 11.88
N SER A 282 -3.78 -22.23 11.54
CA SER A 282 -5.15 -22.51 11.98
C SER A 282 -5.78 -23.71 11.26
N ASP A 283 -5.34 -24.05 10.05
CA ASP A 283 -5.80 -25.26 9.34
C ASP A 283 -5.18 -26.53 9.91
N VAL A 284 -3.96 -26.45 10.47
CA VAL A 284 -3.38 -27.52 11.27
C VAL A 284 -4.28 -27.83 12.48
N ILE A 285 -4.65 -26.80 13.25
CA ILE A 285 -5.54 -26.92 14.42
C ILE A 285 -6.91 -27.45 14.03
N ALA A 286 -7.47 -26.96 12.92
CA ALA A 286 -8.77 -27.38 12.40
C ALA A 286 -8.76 -28.81 11.82
N LYS A 287 -7.59 -29.43 11.70
CA LYS A 287 -7.39 -30.73 11.05
C LYS A 287 -7.90 -30.75 9.60
N THR A 288 -7.79 -29.61 8.91
CA THR A 288 -8.17 -29.48 7.50
C THR A 288 -7.39 -30.52 6.69
N SER A 289 -8.08 -31.26 5.81
CA SER A 289 -7.43 -32.25 4.96
C SER A 289 -6.60 -31.59 3.85
N VAL A 290 -5.68 -32.35 3.24
CA VAL A 290 -4.91 -31.88 2.07
C VAL A 290 -5.85 -31.39 0.96
N GLU A 291 -6.83 -32.23 0.60
CA GLU A 291 -7.79 -31.96 -0.47
C GLU A 291 -8.65 -30.72 -0.17
N THR A 292 -9.12 -30.57 1.07
CA THR A 292 -9.90 -29.41 1.49
C THR A 292 -9.09 -28.13 1.43
N TYR A 293 -7.84 -28.14 1.92
CA TYR A 293 -6.98 -26.95 1.87
C TYR A 293 -6.70 -26.52 0.43
N VAL A 294 -6.33 -27.47 -0.44
CA VAL A 294 -6.13 -27.21 -1.88
C VAL A 294 -7.39 -26.63 -2.52
N THR A 295 -8.54 -27.26 -2.29
CA THR A 295 -9.84 -26.82 -2.85
C THR A 295 -10.22 -25.42 -2.36
N ASN A 296 -9.99 -25.12 -1.08
CA ASN A 296 -10.24 -23.80 -0.52
C ASN A 296 -9.41 -22.74 -1.23
N LEU A 297 -8.09 -22.92 -1.34
CA LEU A 297 -7.20 -21.95 -1.96
C LEU A 297 -7.52 -21.73 -3.45
N GLN A 298 -7.84 -22.79 -4.20
CA GLN A 298 -8.31 -22.67 -5.59
C GLN A 298 -9.61 -21.86 -5.69
N THR A 299 -10.57 -22.12 -4.78
CA THR A 299 -11.87 -21.41 -4.76
C THR A 299 -11.71 -19.94 -4.42
N ILE A 300 -10.89 -19.63 -3.40
CA ILE A 300 -10.57 -18.27 -2.99
C ILE A 300 -9.92 -17.51 -4.15
N ARG A 301 -8.86 -18.06 -4.74
CA ARG A 301 -8.16 -17.44 -5.87
C ARG A 301 -9.10 -17.20 -7.03
N LYS A 302 -9.89 -18.20 -7.45
CA LYS A 302 -10.81 -18.09 -8.57
C LYS A 302 -11.81 -16.94 -8.38
N SER A 303 -12.45 -16.86 -7.22
CA SER A 303 -13.41 -15.80 -6.92
C SER A 303 -12.75 -14.41 -6.84
N ALA A 304 -11.54 -14.33 -6.28
CA ALA A 304 -10.80 -13.07 -6.22
C ALA A 304 -10.39 -12.56 -7.61
N VAL A 305 -9.83 -13.45 -8.45
CA VAL A 305 -9.44 -13.17 -9.83
C VAL A 305 -10.63 -12.71 -10.68
N GLN A 306 -11.78 -13.40 -10.57
CA GLN A 306 -13.01 -12.98 -11.25
C GLN A 306 -13.44 -11.56 -10.86
N CYS A 307 -13.26 -11.20 -9.59
CA CYS A 307 -13.62 -9.88 -9.07
C CYS A 307 -12.62 -8.79 -9.51
N TRP A 308 -11.34 -9.13 -9.67
CA TRP A 308 -10.28 -8.19 -10.07
C TRP A 308 -10.16 -8.02 -11.59
N GLY A 309 -10.59 -9.00 -12.38
CA GLY A 309 -10.49 -8.96 -13.85
C GLY A 309 -9.08 -9.23 -14.39
N PHE A 310 -8.15 -9.68 -13.54
CA PHE A 310 -6.82 -10.13 -13.95
C PHE A 310 -6.26 -11.18 -12.97
N GLU A 311 -5.22 -11.89 -13.39
CA GLU A 311 -4.72 -13.11 -12.75
C GLU A 311 -3.33 -12.93 -12.13
N PRO A 312 -3.18 -12.29 -10.95
CA PRO A 312 -1.90 -12.28 -10.26
C PRO A 312 -1.52 -13.68 -9.77
N VAL A 313 -0.22 -13.94 -9.66
CA VAL A 313 0.26 -15.17 -9.01
C VAL A 313 0.05 -15.09 -7.49
N TRP A 314 -0.24 -16.23 -6.89
CA TRP A 314 -0.31 -16.41 -5.44
C TRP A 314 0.93 -17.14 -4.96
N LEU A 315 1.80 -16.44 -4.23
CA LEU A 315 3.01 -17.01 -3.64
C LEU A 315 2.68 -17.52 -2.24
N LEU A 316 2.74 -18.83 -2.05
CA LEU A 316 2.31 -19.48 -0.80
C LEU A 316 3.52 -19.81 0.06
N ALA A 317 3.64 -19.19 1.24
CA ALA A 317 4.65 -19.58 2.22
C ALA A 317 4.25 -20.89 2.92
N LYS A 318 5.23 -21.71 3.30
CA LYS A 318 5.01 -22.74 4.32
C LYS A 318 5.08 -22.04 5.68
N SER A 319 3.91 -21.74 6.21
CA SER A 319 3.66 -21.10 7.52
C SER A 319 2.70 -21.99 8.28
N THR A 320 3.22 -23.11 8.77
CA THR A 320 2.46 -24.12 9.50
C THR A 320 2.96 -24.28 10.93
N HIS A 321 4.05 -23.63 11.34
CA HIS A 321 4.61 -23.83 12.66
C HIS A 321 4.17 -22.78 13.70
N HIS A 322 3.53 -23.22 14.79
CA HIS A 322 3.20 -22.34 15.93
C HIS A 322 3.49 -23.01 17.30
N PRO A 323 4.73 -22.89 17.81
CA PRO A 323 5.24 -23.75 18.89
C PRO A 323 4.55 -23.59 20.26
N THR A 324 3.78 -22.52 20.46
CA THR A 324 3.01 -22.27 21.69
C THR A 324 1.55 -22.66 21.62
N VAL A 325 1.01 -22.90 20.43
CA VAL A 325 -0.42 -23.19 20.26
C VAL A 325 -0.63 -24.70 20.11
N TYR A 326 0.30 -25.40 19.46
CA TYR A 326 0.27 -26.85 19.34
C TYR A 326 1.66 -27.43 19.10
N THR A 327 1.73 -28.76 19.14
CA THR A 327 2.82 -29.57 18.61
C THR A 327 2.17 -30.70 17.83
N ASP A 328 2.08 -30.55 16.50
CA ASP A 328 1.41 -31.49 15.61
C ASP A 328 2.18 -31.63 14.28
N PRO A 329 3.34 -32.31 14.28
CA PRO A 329 4.16 -32.47 13.07
C PRO A 329 3.41 -33.17 11.91
N GLU A 330 2.43 -34.02 12.23
CA GLU A 330 1.61 -34.69 11.22
C GLU A 330 0.64 -33.69 10.56
N GLY A 331 -0.03 -32.86 11.36
CA GLY A 331 -0.88 -31.79 10.86
C GLY A 331 -0.12 -30.71 10.09
N GLU A 332 1.06 -30.30 10.59
CA GLU A 332 2.00 -29.43 9.87
C GLU A 332 2.36 -30.04 8.51
N GLY A 333 2.77 -31.32 8.49
CA GLY A 333 3.10 -32.07 7.27
C GLY A 333 1.93 -32.11 6.27
N ARG A 334 0.70 -32.25 6.75
CA ARG A 334 -0.51 -32.25 5.93
C ARG A 334 -0.71 -30.93 5.18
N ILE A 335 -0.61 -29.79 5.87
CA ILE A 335 -0.80 -28.47 5.25
C ILE A 335 0.41 -28.09 4.37
N ARG A 336 1.62 -28.51 4.75
CA ARG A 336 2.82 -28.38 3.91
C ARG A 336 2.68 -29.14 2.60
N GLN A 337 2.18 -30.39 2.64
CA GLN A 337 1.91 -31.18 1.44
C GLN A 337 0.86 -30.50 0.53
N ALA A 338 -0.21 -29.95 1.11
CA ALA A 338 -1.21 -29.19 0.36
C ALA A 338 -0.60 -27.96 -0.35
N THR A 339 0.28 -27.23 0.36
CA THR A 339 1.00 -26.08 -0.18
C THR A 339 1.91 -26.48 -1.34
N GLU A 340 2.63 -27.60 -1.23
CA GLU A 340 3.48 -28.13 -2.31
C GLU A 340 2.68 -28.56 -3.54
N GLN A 341 1.48 -29.13 -3.35
CA GLN A 341 0.59 -29.44 -4.47
C GLN A 341 0.15 -28.16 -5.19
N LEU A 342 -0.20 -27.10 -4.43
CA LEU A 342 -0.59 -25.81 -5.01
C LEU A 342 0.56 -25.15 -5.77
N TRP A 343 1.81 -25.24 -5.29
CA TRP A 343 2.97 -24.58 -5.93
C TRP A 343 3.20 -24.95 -7.40
N VAL A 344 2.72 -26.12 -7.84
CA VAL A 344 2.85 -26.59 -9.23
C VAL A 344 1.57 -26.38 -10.05
N MET A 345 0.53 -25.81 -9.46
CA MET A 345 -0.71 -25.47 -10.15
C MET A 345 -0.63 -24.07 -10.78
N GLU A 346 -1.34 -23.90 -11.90
CA GLU A 346 -1.43 -22.60 -12.58
C GLU A 346 -1.96 -21.51 -11.64
N GLY A 347 -1.33 -20.33 -11.71
CA GLY A 347 -1.71 -19.19 -10.88
C GLY A 347 -1.18 -19.19 -9.45
N PHE A 348 -0.50 -20.27 -9.03
CA PHE A 348 0.19 -20.38 -7.76
C PHE A 348 1.71 -20.45 -7.96
N GLY A 349 2.46 -20.20 -6.90
CA GLY A 349 3.91 -20.26 -6.92
C GLY A 349 4.53 -20.42 -5.55
N VAL A 350 5.83 -20.71 -5.56
CA VAL A 350 6.63 -20.96 -4.36
C VAL A 350 6.78 -19.68 -3.54
N GLY A 351 6.34 -19.72 -2.29
CA GLY A 351 6.72 -18.78 -1.24
C GLY A 351 7.82 -19.35 -0.32
N PRO A 352 8.26 -18.61 0.70
CA PRO A 352 9.33 -19.07 1.59
C PRO A 352 8.88 -20.19 2.54
N ASP A 353 9.83 -21.03 2.97
CA ASP A 353 9.60 -22.03 4.03
C ASP A 353 9.91 -21.45 5.41
N THR A 354 8.98 -20.66 5.94
CA THR A 354 9.17 -19.96 7.22
C THR A 354 9.12 -20.87 8.44
N ASP A 355 8.69 -22.12 8.30
CA ASP A 355 8.71 -23.12 9.39
C ASP A 355 10.14 -23.46 9.82
N THR A 356 11.11 -23.29 8.92
CA THR A 356 12.55 -23.49 9.19
C THR A 356 13.10 -22.53 10.25
N LEU A 357 12.43 -21.40 10.46
CA LEU A 357 12.80 -20.38 11.45
C LEU A 357 12.39 -20.86 12.86
N THR A 358 13.23 -21.67 13.48
CA THR A 358 13.03 -22.20 14.84
C THR A 358 14.01 -21.55 15.85
N GLY A 359 13.94 -21.92 17.12
CA GLY A 359 14.89 -21.46 18.14
C GLY A 359 14.86 -19.95 18.35
N GLU A 360 16.01 -19.28 18.22
CA GLU A 360 16.17 -17.82 18.39
C GLU A 360 15.30 -16.98 17.44
N ASN A 361 14.77 -17.58 16.37
CA ASN A 361 13.87 -16.90 15.44
C ASN A 361 12.45 -16.76 15.97
N ARG A 362 12.10 -17.44 17.05
CA ARG A 362 10.79 -17.34 17.70
C ARG A 362 10.96 -16.50 18.96
N GLY A 363 10.10 -15.50 19.12
CA GLY A 363 10.09 -14.61 20.26
C GLY A 363 9.72 -15.31 21.57
N ASP A 364 9.55 -14.53 22.63
CA ASP A 364 9.22 -15.03 23.96
C ASP A 364 7.70 -15.31 24.15
N GLN A 365 7.28 -15.56 25.39
CA GLN A 365 5.85 -15.74 25.71
C GLN A 365 5.00 -14.48 25.45
N ASN A 366 5.57 -13.27 25.53
CA ASN A 366 4.84 -12.01 25.33
C ASN A 366 4.44 -11.82 23.86
N SER A 367 5.30 -12.21 22.92
CA SER A 367 4.96 -12.30 21.50
C SER A 367 4.10 -13.52 21.15
N ARG A 368 3.70 -14.34 22.13
CA ARG A 368 3.13 -15.68 21.94
C ARG A 368 4.02 -16.58 21.06
N ARG A 369 5.34 -16.32 21.04
CA ARG A 369 6.35 -16.94 20.17
C ARG A 369 6.08 -16.80 18.67
N HIS A 370 5.53 -15.67 18.23
CA HIS A 370 5.65 -15.24 16.84
C HIS A 370 7.13 -14.95 16.50
N PHE A 371 7.45 -14.35 15.35
CA PHE A 371 8.86 -14.09 15.04
C PHE A 371 9.49 -13.14 16.05
N SER A 372 10.68 -13.49 16.53
CA SER A 372 11.54 -12.57 17.26
C SER A 372 12.05 -11.46 16.33
N ALA A 373 12.69 -10.44 16.88
CA ALA A 373 13.41 -9.43 16.10
C ALA A 373 14.32 -10.03 15.00
N ILE A 374 15.10 -11.07 15.35
CA ILE A 374 15.99 -11.77 14.40
C ILE A 374 15.17 -12.61 13.40
N GLY A 375 14.13 -13.30 13.90
CA GLY A 375 13.23 -14.08 13.06
C GLY A 375 12.50 -13.24 12.01
N GLN A 376 12.07 -12.03 12.37
CA GLN A 376 11.40 -11.10 11.46
C GLN A 376 12.30 -10.72 10.29
N ARG A 377 13.56 -10.35 10.58
CA ARG A 377 14.53 -9.97 9.53
C ARG A 377 14.90 -11.15 8.64
N ARG A 378 15.03 -12.36 9.20
CA ARG A 378 15.28 -13.58 8.42
C ARG A 378 14.07 -13.97 7.57
N ALA A 379 12.85 -13.89 8.11
CA ALA A 379 11.63 -14.11 7.34
C ALA A 379 11.47 -13.09 6.20
N ALA A 380 11.79 -11.82 6.47
CA ALA A 380 11.81 -10.77 5.45
C ALA A 380 12.84 -11.08 4.34
N ALA A 381 14.04 -11.52 4.69
CA ALA A 381 15.05 -11.96 3.73
C ALA A 381 14.59 -13.15 2.88
N MET A 382 13.89 -14.13 3.47
CA MET A 382 13.35 -15.27 2.72
C MET A 382 12.27 -14.84 1.73
N TRP A 383 11.40 -13.90 2.10
CA TRP A 383 10.42 -13.31 1.17
C TRP A 383 11.09 -12.50 0.06
N HIS A 384 12.07 -11.67 0.41
CA HIS A 384 12.89 -10.95 -0.54
C HIS A 384 13.50 -11.90 -1.57
N ASP A 385 14.14 -12.98 -1.15
CA ASP A 385 14.77 -13.94 -2.07
C ASP A 385 13.79 -14.61 -3.02
N VAL A 386 12.55 -14.88 -2.58
CA VAL A 386 11.49 -15.38 -3.45
C VAL A 386 11.08 -14.34 -4.48
N LEU A 387 10.83 -13.10 -4.04
CA LEU A 387 10.36 -12.01 -4.88
C LEU A 387 11.43 -11.55 -5.87
N SER A 388 12.67 -11.40 -5.42
CA SER A 388 13.84 -11.06 -6.23
C SER A 388 14.05 -12.08 -7.34
N ARG A 389 14.12 -13.38 -7.02
CA ARG A 389 14.27 -14.44 -8.03
C ARG A 389 13.16 -14.40 -9.06
N ARG A 390 11.92 -14.11 -8.64
CA ARG A 390 10.79 -14.02 -9.56
C ARG A 390 10.88 -12.80 -10.46
N LEU A 391 11.16 -11.62 -9.91
CA LEU A 391 11.28 -10.38 -10.68
C LEU A 391 12.45 -10.42 -11.66
N ASN A 392 13.53 -11.13 -11.32
CA ASN A 392 14.68 -11.33 -12.18
C ASN A 392 14.52 -12.49 -13.18
N ALA A 393 13.49 -13.34 -13.04
CA ALA A 393 13.22 -14.39 -14.00
C ALA A 393 12.62 -13.80 -15.29
N PRO A 394 12.95 -14.33 -16.48
CA PRO A 394 12.23 -13.97 -17.71
C PRO A 394 10.74 -14.27 -17.53
N ALA A 395 9.87 -13.35 -17.95
CA ALA A 395 8.43 -13.56 -17.91
C ALA A 395 8.08 -14.87 -18.64
N ASN A 396 7.64 -15.88 -17.89
CA ASN A 396 7.10 -17.12 -18.43
C ASN A 396 5.55 -17.02 -18.45
N GLY A 397 4.86 -17.97 -19.08
CA GLY A 397 3.41 -17.90 -19.32
C GLY A 397 2.54 -17.57 -18.09
N ILE A 398 3.01 -17.85 -16.87
CA ILE A 398 2.34 -17.51 -15.60
C ILE A 398 2.55 -16.02 -15.23
N ASP A 399 3.73 -15.45 -15.49
CA ASP A 399 4.00 -14.01 -15.30
C ASP A 399 3.43 -13.14 -16.44
N ALA A 400 3.23 -13.74 -17.61
CA ALA A 400 2.61 -13.14 -18.79
C ALA A 400 1.08 -13.08 -18.70
N ALA A 401 0.43 -13.75 -17.74
CA ALA A 401 -1.01 -13.58 -17.45
C ALA A 401 -1.37 -12.16 -16.94
N ASN A 402 -0.37 -11.28 -16.85
CA ASN A 402 -0.56 -9.83 -16.78
C ASN A 402 -0.95 -9.18 -18.12
N ILE A 403 -1.11 -9.92 -19.20
CA ILE A 403 -1.73 -9.41 -20.43
C ILE A 403 -3.25 -9.30 -20.17
N PRO A 404 -3.90 -8.17 -20.52
CA PRO A 404 -5.34 -8.04 -20.31
C PRO A 404 -6.07 -9.20 -21.00
N LEU A 405 -7.10 -9.74 -20.33
CA LEU A 405 -8.13 -10.47 -21.06
C LEU A 405 -8.62 -9.54 -22.18
N PRO A 406 -8.74 -10.00 -23.43
CA PRO A 406 -9.27 -9.17 -24.50
C PRO A 406 -10.65 -8.64 -24.11
N ASP A 407 -10.89 -7.38 -24.48
CA ASP A 407 -12.12 -6.61 -24.17
C ASP A 407 -13.43 -7.39 -24.33
#